data_AF-A0A938T154-F1
#
_entry.id   AF-A0A938T154-F1
#
_cell.length_a   1.000
_cell.length_b   1.000
_cell.length_c   1.000
_cell.angle_alpha   90.00
_cell.angle_beta   90.00
_cell.angle_gamma   90.00
#
_symmetry.space_group_name_H-M   'P 1'
#
loop_
_entity.id
_entity.type
_entity.pdbx_description
1 polymer ?
#
loop_
_entity_poly.entity_id
_entity_poly.type
_entity_poly.pdbx_seq_one_letter_code
_entity_poly.pdbx_strand_id
1 'polypeptide(L)'
;MARKPGNAPLTHRHLKERQRAEREAFSPNLSLRVHRALSWLGRAEQFGREQDVDGQFIYLWIAFNAAYTIDFLRPRQSSARDWTA
;
A
#
# COMPACT_ATOMS: atom_id res chain seq x y z
N MET A 1 6.94 -23.60 -15.36
CA MET A 1 7.50 -22.39 -15.99
C MET A 1 6.72 -21.18 -15.53
N ALA A 2 7.18 -20.47 -14.50
CA ALA A 2 6.55 -19.21 -14.07
C ALA A 2 6.99 -18.11 -15.05
N ARG A 3 6.05 -17.53 -15.81
CA ARG A 3 6.32 -16.33 -16.62
C ARG A 3 6.98 -15.29 -15.69
N LYS A 4 8.20 -14.86 -16.01
CA LYS A 4 8.70 -13.57 -15.50
C LYS A 4 7.59 -12.55 -15.78
N PRO A 5 7.08 -11.79 -14.81
CA PRO A 5 6.12 -10.74 -15.09
C PRO A 5 6.83 -9.66 -15.91
N GLY A 6 6.84 -9.87 -17.24
CA GLY A 6 7.47 -8.97 -18.18
C GLY A 6 6.71 -7.66 -18.17
N ASN A 7 7.37 -6.61 -17.68
CA ASN A 7 7.04 -5.19 -17.87
C ASN A 7 5.54 -4.84 -17.83
N ALA A 8 4.76 -5.50 -16.97
CA ALA A 8 3.36 -5.20 -16.84
C ALA A 8 3.21 -3.75 -16.35
N PRO A 9 2.35 -2.93 -16.98
CA PRO A 9 2.27 -1.52 -16.66
C PRO A 9 1.91 -1.32 -15.18
N LEU A 10 2.74 -0.55 -14.46
CA LEU A 10 2.56 -0.23 -13.04
C LEU A 10 1.51 0.85 -12.81
N THR A 11 0.45 0.87 -13.63
CA THR A 11 -0.64 1.84 -13.52
C THR A 11 -1.61 1.44 -12.42
N HIS A 12 -2.27 2.43 -11.81
CA HIS A 12 -3.31 2.20 -10.82
C HIS A 12 -4.37 1.23 -11.34
N ARG A 13 -4.82 1.41 -12.59
CA ARG A 13 -5.82 0.53 -13.21
C ARG A 13 -5.36 -0.93 -13.21
N HIS A 14 -4.18 -1.19 -13.77
CA HIS A 14 -3.68 -2.57 -13.91
C HIS A 14 -3.45 -3.22 -12.54
N LEU A 15 -2.86 -2.48 -11.61
CA LEU A 15 -2.59 -2.97 -10.25
C LEU A 15 -3.89 -3.17 -9.45
N LYS A 16 -4.94 -2.37 -9.69
CA LYS A 16 -6.26 -2.53 -9.07
C LYS A 16 -6.98 -3.75 -9.60
N GLU A 17 -6.89 -4.04 -10.89
CA GLU A 17 -7.41 -5.27 -11.50
C GLU A 17 -6.73 -6.50 -10.90
N ARG A 18 -5.38 -6.47 -10.81
CA ARG A 18 -4.61 -7.54 -10.16
C ARG A 18 -4.98 -7.71 -8.68
N GLN A 19 -5.09 -6.61 -7.92
CA GLN A 19 -5.52 -6.66 -6.53
C GLN A 19 -6.90 -7.30 -6.39
N ARG A 20 -7.86 -6.98 -7.27
CA ARG A 20 -9.20 -7.59 -7.22
C ARG A 20 -9.16 -9.10 -7.46
N ALA A 21 -8.28 -9.59 -8.33
CA ALA A 21 -8.12 -11.01 -8.62
C ALA A 21 -7.44 -11.77 -7.47
N GLU A 22 -6.50 -11.14 -6.77
CA GLU A 22 -5.67 -11.79 -5.73
C GLU A 22 -6.17 -11.54 -4.29
N ARG A 23 -7.07 -10.56 -4.06
CA ARG A 23 -7.43 -10.06 -2.71
C ARG A 23 -7.93 -11.11 -1.73
N GLU A 24 -8.59 -12.16 -2.22
CA GLU A 24 -9.17 -13.21 -1.36
C GLU A 24 -8.06 -14.03 -0.66
N ALA A 25 -6.86 -14.04 -1.23
CA ALA A 25 -5.68 -14.69 -0.65
C ALA A 25 -4.86 -13.76 0.26
N PHE A 26 -5.22 -12.48 0.40
CA PHE A 26 -4.47 -11.54 1.22
C PHE A 26 -4.84 -11.68 2.69
N SER A 27 -3.83 -11.57 3.57
CA SER A 27 -4.12 -11.32 4.98
C SER A 27 -4.85 -9.98 5.14
N PRO A 28 -5.66 -9.78 6.19
CA PRO A 28 -6.40 -8.54 6.40
C PRO A 28 -5.50 -7.29 6.36
N ASN A 29 -4.30 -7.37 6.97
CA ASN A 29 -3.37 -6.25 7.03
C ASN A 29 -2.76 -5.93 5.65
N LEU A 30 -2.41 -6.97 4.88
CA LEU A 30 -1.95 -6.79 3.50
C LEU A 30 -3.05 -6.18 2.64
N SER A 31 -4.29 -6.70 2.77
CA SER A 31 -5.44 -6.19 2.02
C SER A 31 -5.67 -4.70 2.25
N LEU A 32 -5.64 -4.25 3.51
CA LEU A 32 -5.80 -2.83 3.86
C LEU A 32 -4.66 -1.96 3.32
N ARG A 33 -3.41 -2.42 3.41
CA ARG A 33 -2.24 -1.69 2.89
C ARG A 33 -2.30 -1.53 1.37
N VAL A 34 -2.53 -2.62 0.65
CA VAL A 34 -2.63 -2.59 -0.81
C VAL A 34 -3.81 -1.72 -1.24
N HIS A 35 -4.96 -1.81 -0.56
CA HIS A 35 -6.10 -0.94 -0.85
C HIS A 35 -5.73 0.54 -0.74
N ARG A 36 -5.11 0.96 0.38
CA ARG A 36 -4.69 2.36 0.60
C ARG A 36 -3.65 2.81 -0.41
N ALA A 37 -2.62 2.00 -0.66
CA ALA A 37 -1.58 2.30 -1.62
C ALA A 37 -2.14 2.56 -3.02
N LEU A 38 -3.09 1.74 -3.47
CA LEU A 38 -3.73 1.91 -4.77
C LEU A 38 -4.59 3.16 -4.84
N SER A 39 -5.35 3.50 -3.79
CA SER A 39 -6.12 4.74 -3.75
C SER A 39 -5.23 5.99 -3.92
N TRP A 40 -4.07 6.01 -3.27
CA TRP A 40 -3.10 7.10 -3.40
C TRP A 40 -2.38 7.12 -4.76
N LEU A 41 -2.05 5.96 -5.32
CA LEU A 41 -1.51 5.85 -6.67
C LEU A 41 -2.48 6.41 -7.72
N GLY A 42 -3.78 6.10 -7.59
CA GLY A 42 -4.81 6.64 -8.48
C GLY A 42 -4.93 8.17 -8.40
N ARG A 43 -4.66 8.76 -7.23
CA ARG A 43 -4.59 10.21 -7.06
C ARG A 43 -3.31 10.78 -7.69
N ALA A 44 -2.16 10.15 -7.49
CA ALA A 44 -0.90 10.55 -8.13
C ALA A 44 -1.01 10.59 -9.66
N GLU A 45 -1.67 9.61 -10.27
CA GLU A 45 -1.93 9.59 -11.72
C GLU A 45 -2.88 10.71 -12.21
N GLN A 46 -3.75 11.25 -11.34
CA GLN A 46 -4.57 12.42 -11.68
C GLN A 46 -3.69 13.68 -11.72
N PHE A 47 -2.87 13.89 -10.69
CA PHE A 47 -1.95 15.03 -10.61
C PHE A 47 -0.91 15.04 -11.74
N GLY A 48 -0.37 13.86 -12.09
CA GLY A 48 0.55 13.75 -13.24
C GLY A 48 -0.12 14.13 -14.57
N ARG A 49 -1.42 13.87 -14.75
CA ARG A 49 -2.18 14.33 -15.94
C ARG A 49 -2.42 15.83 -15.95
N GLU A 50 -2.56 16.43 -14.78
CA GLU A 50 -2.69 17.87 -14.58
C GLU A 50 -1.33 18.60 -14.61
N GLN A 51 -0.23 17.88 -14.83
CA GLN A 51 1.15 18.37 -14.84
C GLN A 51 1.60 18.99 -13.50
N ASP A 52 0.92 18.65 -12.40
CA ASP A 52 1.33 19.01 -11.04
C ASP A 52 2.26 17.92 -10.49
N VAL A 53 3.56 18.11 -10.74
CA VAL A 53 4.62 17.15 -10.38
C VAL A 53 4.85 17.07 -8.87
N ASP A 54 4.65 18.17 -8.14
CA ASP A 54 4.85 18.22 -6.69
C ASP A 54 3.74 17.42 -5.98
N GLY A 55 2.49 17.65 -6.38
CA GLY A 55 1.36 16.86 -5.91
C GLY A 55 1.50 15.39 -6.28
N GLN A 56 1.88 15.09 -7.53
CA GLN A 56 2.14 13.71 -7.97
C GLN A 56 3.20 13.03 -7.09
N PHE A 57 4.32 13.70 -6.83
CA PHE A 57 5.40 13.15 -6.00
C PHE A 57 4.93 12.86 -4.57
N ILE A 58 4.23 13.80 -3.94
CA ILE A 58 3.71 13.61 -2.57
C ILE A 58 2.76 12.42 -2.51
N TYR A 59 1.84 12.27 -3.46
CA TYR A 59 0.92 11.13 -3.46
C TYR A 59 1.61 9.80 -3.76
N LEU A 60 2.64 9.78 -4.62
CA LEU A 60 3.48 8.59 -4.82
C LEU A 60 4.21 8.19 -3.53
N TRP A 61 4.74 9.17 -2.79
CA TRP A 61 5.37 8.92 -1.49
C TRP A 61 4.40 8.33 -0.47
N ILE A 62 3.16 8.86 -0.40
CA ILE A 62 2.12 8.33 0.48
C ILE A 62 1.71 6.91 0.05
N ALA A 63 1.54 6.67 -1.25
CA ALA A 63 1.22 5.35 -1.80
C ALA A 63 2.30 4.33 -1.44
N PHE A 64 3.58 4.71 -1.63
CA PHE A 64 4.73 3.90 -1.26
C PHE A 64 4.73 3.57 0.24
N ASN A 65 4.55 4.55 1.12
CA ASN A 65 4.52 4.31 2.57
C ASN A 65 3.36 3.37 2.94
N ALA A 66 2.16 3.57 2.40
CA ALA A 66 1.05 2.65 2.63
C ALA A 66 1.36 1.21 2.18
N ALA A 67 2.07 1.05 1.06
CA ALA A 67 2.51 -0.23 0.54
C ALA A 67 3.70 -0.82 1.31
N TYR A 68 4.55 -0.02 1.94
CA TYR A 68 5.77 -0.45 2.63
C TYR A 68 5.55 -0.76 4.12
N THR A 69 4.66 -0.04 4.81
CA THR A 69 4.47 -0.14 6.27
C THR A 69 4.15 -1.56 6.71
N ILE A 70 5.12 -2.27 7.26
CA ILE A 70 4.92 -3.52 8.01
C ILE A 70 4.33 -3.15 9.37
N ASP A 71 3.42 -3.97 9.91
CA ASP A 71 2.82 -3.77 11.24
C ASP A 71 3.89 -3.78 12.35
N PHE A 72 4.61 -2.68 12.53
CA PHE A 72 5.51 -2.47 13.66
C PHE A 72 4.73 -2.08 14.94
N LEU A 73 3.41 -1.90 14.82
CA LEU A 73 2.51 -1.62 15.94
C LEU A 73 1.85 -2.90 16.46
N ARG A 74 2.64 -3.93 16.77
CA ARG A 74 2.27 -4.76 17.91
C ARG A 74 2.98 -4.14 19.12
N PRO A 75 2.27 -3.50 20.06
CA PRO A 75 2.87 -3.23 21.35
C PRO A 75 3.40 -4.57 21.86
N ARG A 76 4.70 -4.65 22.16
CA ARG A 76 5.19 -5.70 23.05
C ARG A 76 4.26 -5.63 24.26
N GLN A 77 3.52 -6.71 24.56
CA GLN A 77 2.69 -6.71 25.76
C GLN A 77 3.62 -6.40 26.92
N SER A 78 3.55 -5.17 27.45
CA SER A 78 4.16 -4.83 28.72
C SER A 78 3.30 -5.51 29.76
N SER A 79 3.61 -6.76 30.08
CA SER A 79 3.12 -7.38 31.30
C SER A 79 3.85 -6.67 32.46
N ALA A 80 3.18 -5.68 33.05
CA ALA A 80 3.47 -5.14 34.36
C ALA A 80 2.16 -4.48 34.82
N ARG A 81 1.29 -5.02 35.69
CA ARG A 81 1.51 -5.95 36.81
C ARG A 81 2.81 -5.63 37.55
N ASP A 82 3.00 -4.39 38.00
CA ASP A 82 3.98 -3.99 39.03
C ASP A 82 3.71 -2.54 39.50
N TRP A 83 2.52 -2.27 40.04
CA TRP A 83 2.25 -1.03 40.80
C TRP A 83 1.41 -1.34 42.05
N THR A 84 1.94 -2.23 42.89
CA THR A 84 1.49 -2.40 44.28
C THR A 84 2.74 -2.52 45.16
N ALA A 85 3.24 -1.39 45.64
CA ALA A 85 4.09 -1.27 46.82
C ALA A 85 3.95 0.17 47.36
#